data_AF-A0A7S7WA74-F1
#
_entry.id   AF-A0A7S7WA74-F1
#
_cell.length_a   1.000
_cell.length_b   1.000
_cell.length_c   1.000
_cell.angle_alpha   90.00
_cell.angle_beta   90.00
_cell.angle_gamma   90.00
#
_symmetry.space_group_name_H-M   'P 1'
#
loop_
_entity.id
_entity.type
_entity.pdbx_description
1 polymer ?
#
loop_
_entity_poly.entity_id
_entity_poly.type
_entity_poly.pdbx_seq_one_letter_code
_entity_poly.pdbx_strand_id
1 'polypeptide(L)'
;MSVDTSAIEDVFNEPGCGRNDNKTAAERTMGCTRQLKPGEAGGGCAFDGAKIALQPFTDVAHLVHGPIACEGNSWDNRGSASSGSDLWRRSFTTDMNETDVIFGGEKRLYQAIGEVIGKFDPPAVFVYQTCVPAAIGDDIKAVCKAAVAKFGKPIIPVNSPGFVGSKNLGNKLAGEALLEHVIGTEEPDYTTPYDINIIGEYNLSGEFWQIKPLLDELGIRILSCISGDGKYHELACSHRAKAAMLVCSKAMINVARKMEERYGIPYFEGSFYGVQDSSNSLRTIARMLIERGAPLELGGRTEAVIMREEARVRAAIERFKPRFKGKKVLLITGGVKSWSVVAALQEAGLEIAGTSVKKSTKEDKDRIKELMGRHALMIEEAAPRDIYKMLMNSRADMMLSGGKSQFVALKAMIPWLDINQERSQAYMGYIGMVKLMEEIDKALYNPIWTQLRRPAPWDEAEVNRQTNIPHTDSHAAENSTAVRGHSSAAGFKERANASGRWVVGHISAAQATCAVQASE
;
A
#
# COMPACT_ATOMS: atom_id res chain seq x y z
N MET A 1 23.62 20.98 10.88
CA MET A 1 22.64 19.98 10.41
C MET A 1 21.78 19.63 11.61
N SER A 2 20.51 20.04 11.63
CA SER A 2 19.57 19.85 12.76
C SER A 2 18.81 18.52 12.71
N VAL A 3 19.22 17.61 11.82
CA VAL A 3 18.69 16.24 11.77
C VAL A 3 19.29 15.47 12.93
N ASP A 4 18.44 14.91 13.78
CA ASP A 4 18.84 14.12 14.94
C ASP A 4 19.51 12.81 14.47
N THR A 5 20.84 12.86 14.33
CA THR A 5 21.64 11.74 13.84
C THR A 5 21.52 10.52 14.76
N SER A 6 21.31 10.74 16.06
CA SER A 6 21.15 9.65 17.03
C SER A 6 19.87 8.84 16.79
N ALA A 7 18.74 9.53 16.54
CA ALA A 7 17.47 8.86 16.22
C ALA A 7 17.55 8.07 14.90
N ILE A 8 18.28 8.59 13.91
CA ILE A 8 18.49 7.89 12.63
C ILE A 8 19.36 6.64 12.82
N GLU A 9 20.44 6.74 13.59
CA GLU A 9 21.34 5.61 13.90
C GLU A 9 20.60 4.49 14.63
N ASP A 10 19.81 4.83 15.66
CA ASP A 10 19.00 3.88 16.42
C ASP A 10 18.01 3.13 15.52
N VAL A 11 17.36 3.86 14.62
CA VAL A 11 16.37 3.33 13.68
C VAL A 11 16.99 2.43 12.60
N PHE A 12 18.25 2.69 12.24
CA PHE A 12 19.01 1.81 11.36
C PHE A 12 19.47 0.54 12.07
N ASN A 13 19.91 0.66 13.32
CA ASN A 13 20.27 -0.45 14.19
C ASN A 13 19.06 -1.05 14.92
N GLU A 14 17.98 -1.35 14.20
CA GLU A 14 16.77 -1.93 14.77
C GLU A 14 16.93 -3.45 14.96
N PRO A 15 17.04 -3.97 16.21
CA PRO A 15 17.30 -5.38 16.47
C PRO A 15 16.11 -6.29 16.19
N GLY A 16 14.87 -5.78 16.26
CA GLY A 16 13.68 -6.55 15.89
C GLY A 16 13.58 -6.82 14.38
N CYS A 17 14.42 -6.16 13.57
CA CYS A 17 14.43 -6.37 12.12
C CYS A 17 15.20 -7.64 11.74
N GLY A 18 14.50 -8.69 11.31
CA GLY A 18 15.16 -9.94 10.84
C GLY A 18 16.17 -9.82 9.68
N ARG A 19 16.32 -8.65 9.04
CA ARG A 19 17.44 -8.38 8.10
C ARG A 19 18.73 -7.97 8.82
N ASN A 20 18.63 -7.41 10.02
CA ASN A 20 19.75 -7.00 10.85
C ASN A 20 20.32 -8.18 11.67
N ASP A 21 19.51 -9.19 11.99
CA ASP A 21 19.97 -10.41 12.68
C ASP A 21 21.14 -11.09 11.97
N ASN A 22 21.06 -11.16 10.64
CA ASN A 22 22.07 -11.82 9.79
C ASN A 22 23.25 -10.92 9.39
N LYS A 23 23.32 -9.67 9.88
CA LYS A 23 24.37 -8.71 9.56
C LYS A 23 25.41 -8.61 10.66
N THR A 24 26.66 -8.35 10.29
CA THR A 24 27.72 -7.99 11.24
C THR A 24 27.43 -6.63 11.91
N ALA A 25 28.06 -6.33 13.05
CA ALA A 25 27.85 -5.07 13.77
C ALA A 25 28.10 -3.82 12.88
N ALA A 26 29.09 -3.86 12.00
CA ALA A 26 29.40 -2.79 11.04
C ALA A 26 28.35 -2.68 9.91
N GLU A 27 27.67 -3.77 9.54
CA GLU A 27 26.62 -3.76 8.53
C GLU A 27 25.24 -3.36 9.08
N ARG A 28 25.04 -3.51 10.40
CA ARG A 28 23.83 -3.07 11.10
C ARG A 28 23.74 -1.55 11.18
N THR A 29 24.85 -0.87 11.49
CA THR A 29 24.93 0.61 11.50
C THR A 29 24.70 1.23 10.12
N MET A 30 25.04 0.51 9.05
CA MET A 30 24.70 0.93 7.67
C MET A 30 23.20 0.82 7.34
N GLY A 31 22.40 0.09 8.12
CA GLY A 31 20.94 -0.01 7.92
C GLY A 31 20.51 -0.64 6.59
N CYS A 32 19.22 -0.57 6.25
CA CYS A 32 18.70 -0.97 4.93
C CYS A 32 18.89 0.16 3.90
N THR A 33 20.12 0.61 3.71
CA THR A 33 20.49 1.70 2.81
C THR A 33 20.83 1.19 1.42
N ARG A 34 19.83 0.67 0.69
CA ARG A 34 20.00 0.68 -0.77
C ARG A 34 19.89 2.13 -1.20
N GLN A 35 21.03 2.82 -1.39
CA GLN A 35 21.05 4.07 -2.12
C GLN A 35 20.42 3.84 -3.48
N LEU A 36 19.41 4.64 -3.80
CA LEU A 36 18.78 4.62 -5.10
C LEU A 36 19.82 5.09 -6.12
N LYS A 37 19.99 4.34 -7.21
CA LYS A 37 20.88 4.80 -8.28
C LYS A 37 20.21 5.99 -8.99
N PRO A 38 20.92 7.10 -9.25
CA PRO A 38 20.36 8.19 -10.04
C PRO A 38 19.77 7.69 -11.36
N GLY A 39 18.53 8.10 -11.67
CA GLY A 39 17.79 7.63 -12.84
C GLY A 39 16.95 6.36 -12.64
N GLU A 40 17.10 5.64 -11.51
CA GLU A 40 16.14 4.61 -11.11
C GLU A 40 14.89 5.26 -10.48
N ALA A 41 13.72 4.67 -10.71
CA ALA A 41 12.49 5.09 -10.04
C ALA A 41 12.62 4.85 -8.53
N GLY A 42 12.93 5.92 -7.80
CA GLY A 42 12.94 5.92 -6.35
C GLY A 42 11.55 5.65 -5.79
N GLY A 43 11.48 4.89 -4.69
CA GLY A 43 10.30 4.92 -3.84
C GLY A 43 10.06 6.32 -3.25
N GLY A 44 9.01 6.49 -2.46
CA GLY A 44 8.79 7.73 -1.72
C GLY A 44 9.95 8.08 -0.77
N CYS A 45 9.99 9.34 -0.33
CA CYS A 45 11.00 9.87 0.59
C CYS A 45 10.62 9.67 2.06
N ALA A 46 11.51 10.05 3.00
CA ALA A 46 11.23 9.94 4.43
C ALA A 46 9.99 10.75 4.86
N PHE A 47 9.80 11.97 4.34
CA PHE A 47 8.59 12.76 4.60
C PHE A 47 7.33 12.02 4.16
N ASP A 48 7.32 11.48 2.94
CA ASP A 48 6.19 10.68 2.42
C ASP A 48 5.88 9.50 3.36
N GLY A 49 6.91 8.84 3.90
CA GLY A 49 6.75 7.79 4.89
C GLY A 49 6.11 8.27 6.19
N ALA A 50 6.69 9.30 6.81
CA ALA A 50 6.23 9.81 8.09
C ALA A 50 4.79 10.36 8.01
N LYS A 51 4.48 11.14 6.96
CA LYS A 51 3.15 11.70 6.74
C LYS A 51 2.14 10.58 6.54
N ILE A 52 2.42 9.61 5.68
CA ILE A 52 1.49 8.48 5.44
C ILE A 52 1.32 7.59 6.67
N ALA A 53 2.34 7.45 7.50
CA ALA A 53 2.26 6.65 8.73
C ALA A 53 1.30 7.27 9.76
N LEU A 54 1.25 8.60 9.84
CA LEU A 54 0.57 9.31 10.92
C LEU A 54 -0.72 10.01 10.47
N GLN A 55 -0.86 10.32 9.19
CA GLN A 55 -2.02 11.04 8.65
C GLN A 55 -3.39 10.42 8.99
N PRO A 56 -3.54 9.08 9.11
CA PRO A 56 -4.84 8.50 9.47
C PRO A 56 -5.35 8.79 10.90
N PHE A 57 -4.59 9.50 11.76
CA PHE A 57 -5.12 10.00 13.04
C PHE A 57 -6.13 11.12 12.80
N THR A 58 -7.39 10.85 13.13
CA THR A 58 -8.54 11.56 12.55
C THR A 58 -8.76 12.97 13.09
N ASP A 59 -8.42 13.19 14.36
CA ASP A 59 -8.74 14.38 15.12
C ASP A 59 -7.58 15.37 15.26
N VAL A 60 -6.38 15.04 14.78
CA VAL A 60 -5.21 15.93 14.86
C VAL A 60 -5.06 16.77 13.60
N ALA A 61 -4.38 17.92 13.74
CA ALA A 61 -3.96 18.70 12.58
C ALA A 61 -2.56 18.27 12.14
N HIS A 62 -2.38 18.00 10.85
CA HIS A 62 -1.08 17.67 10.28
C HIS A 62 -0.52 18.88 9.50
N LEU A 63 0.40 19.62 10.11
CA LEU A 63 1.03 20.81 9.55
C LEU A 63 2.35 20.48 8.87
N VAL A 64 2.41 20.65 7.55
CA VAL A 64 3.63 20.47 6.75
C VAL A 64 4.44 21.76 6.73
N HIS A 65 5.61 21.73 7.33
CA HIS A 65 6.56 22.85 7.25
C HIS A 65 7.43 22.69 6.00
N GLY A 66 7.12 23.49 4.98
CA GLY A 66 7.78 23.45 3.68
C GLY A 66 7.08 24.28 2.62
N PRO A 67 7.61 24.30 1.39
CA PRO A 67 6.89 24.78 0.20
C PRO A 67 5.65 23.92 -0.08
N ILE A 68 4.66 24.47 -0.80
CA ILE A 68 3.39 23.78 -1.12
C ILE A 68 3.55 22.38 -1.74
N ALA A 69 4.61 22.14 -2.51
CA ALA A 69 4.74 20.93 -3.33
C ALA A 69 4.72 19.62 -2.53
N CYS A 70 5.28 19.59 -1.32
CA CYS A 70 5.27 18.37 -0.51
C CYS A 70 3.84 17.96 -0.17
N GLU A 71 3.06 18.92 0.34
CA GLU A 71 1.70 18.67 0.77
C GLU A 71 0.72 18.57 -0.40
N GLY A 72 0.82 19.45 -1.40
CA GLY A 72 -0.06 19.45 -2.56
C GLY A 72 -0.03 18.15 -3.37
N ASN A 73 1.08 17.41 -3.36
CA ASN A 73 1.18 16.09 -3.99
C ASN A 73 0.79 14.93 -3.06
N SER A 74 0.83 15.11 -1.74
CA SER A 74 0.49 14.07 -0.76
C SER A 74 -0.94 14.16 -0.21
N TRP A 75 -1.66 15.23 -0.53
CA TRP A 75 -2.98 15.49 0.04
C TRP A 75 -3.99 14.38 -0.32
N ASP A 76 -4.44 13.67 0.72
CA ASP A 76 -5.47 12.62 0.69
C ASP A 76 -5.26 11.52 -0.36
N ASN A 77 -3.99 11.17 -0.62
CA ASN A 77 -3.63 10.26 -1.72
C ASN A 77 -3.82 8.76 -1.41
N ARG A 78 -4.28 8.40 -0.21
CA ARG A 78 -4.25 7.01 0.29
C ARG A 78 -5.62 6.38 0.55
N GLY A 79 -6.71 7.16 0.51
CA GLY A 79 -8.07 6.64 0.67
C GLY A 79 -8.31 5.91 2.00
N SER A 80 -7.67 6.35 3.09
CA SER A 80 -7.97 5.84 4.44
C SER A 80 -9.41 6.22 4.81
N ALA A 81 -10.22 5.21 5.14
CA ALA A 81 -11.54 5.47 5.69
C ALA A 81 -11.40 5.84 7.17
N SER A 82 -12.26 6.74 7.61
CA SER A 82 -12.21 7.36 8.93
C SER A 82 -13.62 7.69 9.40
N SER A 83 -13.79 7.72 10.70
CA SER A 83 -15.01 8.07 11.44
C SER A 83 -14.72 9.23 12.39
N GLY A 84 -15.76 9.91 12.85
CA GLY A 84 -15.59 11.07 13.73
C GLY A 84 -15.05 12.30 13.00
N SER A 85 -13.90 12.82 13.43
CA SER A 85 -13.33 14.06 12.90
C SER A 85 -12.80 13.87 11.47
N ASP A 86 -12.99 14.90 10.63
CA ASP A 86 -12.44 14.97 9.28
C ASP A 86 -11.19 15.85 9.19
N LEU A 87 -10.68 16.33 10.32
CA LEU A 87 -9.61 17.32 10.37
C LEU A 87 -8.33 16.85 9.66
N TRP A 88 -8.02 15.56 9.79
CA TRP A 88 -6.85 14.94 9.16
C TRP A 88 -6.87 14.95 7.63
N ARG A 89 -8.06 15.05 7.02
CA ARG A 89 -8.25 15.21 5.57
C ARG A 89 -8.06 16.65 5.11
N ARG A 90 -8.09 17.61 6.04
CA ARG A 90 -7.71 18.98 5.75
C ARG A 90 -6.20 19.06 5.67
N SER A 91 -5.73 19.91 4.78
CA SER A 91 -4.32 20.10 4.52
C SER A 91 -3.86 21.39 5.17
N PHE A 92 -2.76 21.30 5.94
CA PHE A 92 -2.12 22.46 6.55
C PHE A 92 -0.67 22.50 6.10
N THR A 93 -0.24 23.66 5.61
CA THR A 93 1.15 23.90 5.22
C THR A 93 1.55 25.31 5.60
N THR A 94 2.83 25.51 5.87
CA THR A 94 3.39 26.87 6.00
C THR A 94 3.52 27.57 4.65
N ASP A 95 3.46 26.82 3.54
CA ASP A 95 3.69 27.30 2.17
C ASP A 95 4.87 28.28 2.07
N MET A 96 6.05 27.77 2.44
CA MET A 96 7.28 28.58 2.50
C MET A 96 7.59 29.20 1.14
N ASN A 97 7.88 30.50 1.14
CA ASN A 97 8.29 31.25 -0.02
C ASN A 97 9.79 31.61 0.05
N GLU A 98 10.30 32.33 -0.94
CA GLU A 98 11.71 32.71 -1.04
C GLU A 98 12.20 33.51 0.19
N THR A 99 11.34 34.35 0.78
CA THR A 99 11.70 35.12 1.99
C THR A 99 11.96 34.19 3.18
N ASP A 100 11.15 33.14 3.35
CA ASP A 100 11.36 32.17 4.42
C ASP A 100 12.62 31.33 4.18
N VAL A 101 12.98 31.07 2.92
CA VAL A 101 14.23 30.37 2.58
C VAL A 101 15.46 31.21 2.92
N ILE A 102 15.39 32.52 2.68
CA ILE A 102 16.51 33.45 2.95
C ILE A 102 16.66 33.74 4.45
N PHE A 103 15.55 33.94 5.17
CA PHE A 103 15.57 34.45 6.55
C PHE A 103 15.16 33.41 7.62
N GLY A 104 14.77 32.20 7.22
CA GLY A 104 14.30 31.14 8.12
C GLY A 104 12.77 31.06 8.20
N GLY A 105 12.24 29.84 8.33
CA GLY A 105 10.81 29.54 8.34
C GLY A 105 10.16 29.49 9.72
N GLU A 106 10.94 29.54 10.80
CA GLU A 106 10.49 29.29 12.18
C GLU A 106 9.36 30.22 12.65
N LYS A 107 9.45 31.52 12.35
CA LYS A 107 8.41 32.50 12.73
C LYS A 107 7.09 32.20 12.03
N ARG A 108 7.14 31.85 10.74
CA ARG A 108 5.98 31.47 9.94
C ARG A 108 5.38 30.17 10.45
N LEU A 109 6.21 29.19 10.83
CA LEU A 109 5.75 27.96 11.46
C LEU A 109 5.00 28.23 12.78
N TYR A 110 5.57 29.05 13.67
CA TYR A 110 4.92 29.41 14.93
C TYR A 110 3.56 30.07 14.72
N GLN A 111 3.46 31.00 13.77
CA GLN A 111 2.21 31.66 13.39
C GLN A 111 1.19 30.65 12.83
N ALA A 112 1.61 29.77 11.92
CA ALA A 112 0.75 28.75 11.34
C ALA A 112 0.20 27.79 12.41
N ILE A 113 1.00 27.39 13.41
CA ILE A 113 0.52 26.60 14.55
C ILE A 113 -0.58 27.36 15.31
N GLY A 114 -0.35 28.64 15.61
CA GLY A 114 -1.34 29.47 16.28
C GLY A 114 -2.64 29.62 15.48
N GLU A 115 -2.56 29.76 14.16
CA GLU A 115 -3.73 29.81 13.28
C GLU A 115 -4.51 28.49 13.26
N VAL A 116 -3.81 27.36 13.18
CA VAL A 116 -4.43 26.03 13.21
C VAL A 116 -5.17 25.83 14.53
N ILE A 117 -4.54 26.16 15.65
CA ILE A 117 -5.15 26.07 16.98
C ILE A 117 -6.35 27.02 17.09
N GLY A 118 -6.18 28.28 16.71
CA GLY A 118 -7.25 29.28 16.83
C GLY A 118 -8.48 29.00 15.94
N LYS A 119 -8.30 28.34 14.79
CA LYS A 119 -9.39 28.04 13.84
C LYS A 119 -10.05 26.69 14.07
N PHE A 120 -9.29 25.66 14.44
CA PHE A 120 -9.78 24.28 14.47
C PHE A 120 -9.72 23.63 15.85
N ASP A 121 -8.96 24.21 16.78
CA ASP A 121 -8.80 23.76 18.16
C ASP A 121 -8.55 22.24 18.33
N PRO A 122 -7.65 21.60 17.56
CA PRO A 122 -7.42 20.16 17.65
C PRO A 122 -6.85 19.73 19.02
N PRO A 123 -7.00 18.46 19.42
CA PRO A 123 -6.29 17.91 20.58
C PRO A 123 -4.77 17.96 20.42
N ALA A 124 -4.24 17.86 19.20
CA ALA A 124 -2.80 17.98 18.94
C ALA A 124 -2.50 18.49 17.52
N VAL A 125 -1.28 19.03 17.34
CA VAL A 125 -0.75 19.44 16.03
C VAL A 125 0.55 18.68 15.74
N PHE A 126 0.58 17.94 14.63
CA PHE A 126 1.75 17.20 14.17
C PHE A 126 2.48 18.04 13.12
N VAL A 127 3.74 18.37 13.38
CA VAL A 127 4.53 19.30 12.54
C VAL A 127 5.60 18.53 11.78
N TYR A 128 5.49 18.48 10.45
CA TYR A 128 6.40 17.73 9.59
C TYR A 128 7.45 18.64 8.97
N GLN A 129 8.73 18.39 9.24
CA GLN A 129 9.82 19.11 8.59
C GLN A 129 10.15 18.51 7.22
N THR A 130 10.09 19.32 6.16
CA THR A 130 10.48 18.93 4.80
C THR A 130 11.92 19.31 4.48
N CYS A 131 12.37 19.07 3.24
CA CYS A 131 13.77 19.24 2.82
C CYS A 131 14.29 20.68 3.00
N VAL A 132 13.53 21.69 2.59
CA VAL A 132 13.99 23.09 2.58
C VAL A 132 14.23 23.63 4.00
N PRO A 133 13.25 23.60 4.93
CA PRO A 133 13.47 24.08 6.29
C PRO A 133 14.58 23.31 7.02
N ALA A 134 14.73 22.00 6.76
CA ALA A 134 15.84 21.22 7.31
C ALA A 134 17.22 21.64 6.76
N ALA A 135 17.29 22.00 5.48
CA ALA A 135 18.54 22.41 4.83
C ALA A 135 19.02 23.78 5.29
N ILE A 136 18.10 24.73 5.49
CA ILE A 136 18.42 26.07 6.01
C ILE A 136 18.64 26.09 7.52
N GLY A 137 18.28 25.00 8.21
CA GLY A 137 18.61 24.79 9.62
C GLY A 137 17.52 25.19 10.61
N ASP A 138 16.26 25.32 10.17
CA ASP A 138 15.14 25.61 11.07
C ASP A 138 15.05 24.55 12.20
N ASP A 139 14.93 25.00 13.44
CA ASP A 139 14.76 24.17 14.64
C ASP A 139 13.29 24.03 14.99
N ILE A 140 12.63 23.06 14.34
CA ILE A 140 11.22 22.80 14.62
C ILE A 140 10.96 22.30 16.05
N LYS A 141 11.95 21.68 16.72
CA LYS A 141 11.79 21.19 18.10
C LYS A 141 11.66 22.39 19.04
N ALA A 142 12.51 23.40 18.87
CA ALA A 142 12.42 24.65 19.63
C ALA A 142 11.09 25.38 19.38
N VAL A 143 10.66 25.49 18.13
CA VAL A 143 9.37 26.12 17.77
C VAL A 143 8.19 25.37 18.38
N CYS A 144 8.15 24.04 18.27
CA CYS A 144 7.09 23.22 18.85
C CYS A 144 7.05 23.37 20.37
N LYS A 145 8.21 23.35 21.06
CA LYS A 145 8.30 23.55 22.51
C LYS A 145 7.76 24.92 22.93
N ALA A 146 8.12 25.98 22.20
CA ALA A 146 7.60 27.34 22.46
C ALA A 146 6.09 27.43 22.22
N ALA A 147 5.57 26.74 21.19
CA ALA A 147 4.14 26.69 20.91
C ALA A 147 3.37 25.92 21.99
N VAL A 148 3.88 24.78 22.48
CA VAL A 148 3.30 24.05 23.62
C VAL A 148 3.18 24.98 24.84
N ALA A 149 4.26 25.70 25.18
CA ALA A 149 4.26 26.62 26.33
C ALA A 149 3.26 27.78 26.18
N LYS A 150 3.00 28.23 24.95
CA LYS A 150 2.06 29.33 24.68
C LYS A 150 0.60 28.88 24.65
N PHE A 151 0.32 27.77 23.97
CA PHE A 151 -1.04 27.35 23.62
C PHE A 151 -1.58 26.24 24.53
N GLY A 152 -0.72 25.60 25.35
CA GLY A 152 -1.14 24.55 26.28
C GLY A 152 -1.60 23.26 25.59
N LYS A 153 -1.23 23.06 24.32
CA LYS A 153 -1.61 21.88 23.52
C LYS A 153 -0.38 21.08 23.08
N PRO A 154 -0.48 19.75 22.93
CA PRO A 154 0.55 18.93 22.33
C PRO A 154 0.90 19.37 20.90
N ILE A 155 2.15 19.77 20.67
CA ILE A 155 2.71 20.09 19.35
C ILE A 155 3.87 19.15 19.09
N ILE A 156 3.69 18.22 18.15
CA ILE A 156 4.55 17.05 17.96
C ILE A 156 5.51 17.29 16.79
N PRO A 157 6.82 17.47 17.01
CA PRO A 157 7.78 17.62 15.93
C PRO A 157 8.06 16.26 15.26
N VAL A 158 7.88 16.19 13.94
CA VAL A 158 8.17 15.02 13.11
C VAL A 158 9.30 15.36 12.13
N ASN A 159 10.54 15.18 12.59
CA ASN A 159 11.73 15.47 11.81
C ASN A 159 12.00 14.37 10.78
N SER A 160 11.53 14.56 9.55
CA SER A 160 11.59 13.55 8.48
C SER A 160 11.87 14.15 7.10
N PRO A 161 12.86 15.05 6.93
CA PRO A 161 13.13 15.68 5.65
C PRO A 161 13.44 14.62 4.58
N GLY A 162 12.90 14.82 3.37
CA GLY A 162 12.89 13.78 2.34
C GLY A 162 14.27 13.24 1.95
N PHE A 163 15.34 14.04 2.08
CA PHE A 163 16.70 13.62 1.73
C PHE A 163 17.35 12.66 2.74
N VAL A 164 16.80 12.47 3.95
CA VAL A 164 17.42 11.58 4.96
C VAL A 164 17.23 10.11 4.66
N GLY A 165 16.27 9.75 3.80
CA GLY A 165 16.16 8.38 3.32
C GLY A 165 14.81 8.03 2.71
N SER A 166 14.55 6.71 2.71
CA SER A 166 13.37 6.13 2.07
C SER A 166 12.09 6.30 2.90
N LYS A 167 10.94 6.08 2.26
CA LYS A 167 9.63 5.93 2.91
C LYS A 167 9.64 5.05 4.17
N ASN A 168 10.37 3.93 4.14
CA ASN A 168 10.44 3.04 5.30
C ASN A 168 11.15 3.68 6.49
N LEU A 169 12.20 4.48 6.24
CA LEU A 169 12.86 5.24 7.30
C LEU A 169 11.89 6.29 7.87
N GLY A 170 11.15 6.96 6.98
CA GLY A 170 10.07 7.88 7.37
C GLY A 170 9.06 7.30 8.34
N ASN A 171 8.56 6.09 8.07
CA ASN A 171 7.62 5.41 8.98
C ASN A 171 8.22 5.19 10.37
N LYS A 172 9.50 4.80 10.43
CA LYS A 172 10.16 4.55 11.71
C LYS A 172 10.39 5.85 12.48
N LEU A 173 10.82 6.93 11.81
CA LEU A 173 10.97 8.26 12.40
C LEU A 173 9.63 8.81 12.93
N ALA A 174 8.53 8.58 12.20
CA ALA A 174 7.19 8.85 12.70
C ALA A 174 6.89 8.04 13.97
N GLY A 175 7.20 6.75 13.99
CA GLY A 175 7.07 5.91 15.18
C GLY A 175 7.88 6.40 16.38
N GLU A 176 9.10 6.90 16.17
CA GLU A 176 9.91 7.53 17.23
C GLU A 176 9.25 8.78 17.77
N ALA A 177 8.72 9.66 16.92
CA ALA A 177 7.99 10.85 17.35
C ALA A 177 6.77 10.49 18.24
N LEU A 178 6.06 9.40 17.91
CA LEU A 178 4.96 8.91 18.75
C LEU A 178 5.44 8.43 20.12
N LEU A 179 6.52 7.64 20.15
CA LEU A 179 7.10 7.09 21.38
C LEU A 179 7.72 8.16 22.29
N GLU A 180 8.26 9.22 21.71
CA GLU A 180 8.92 10.31 22.44
C GLU A 180 7.93 11.33 22.99
N HIS A 181 6.88 11.65 22.21
CA HIS A 181 6.06 12.82 22.49
C HIS A 181 4.58 12.52 22.77
N VAL A 182 4.09 11.29 22.53
CA VAL A 182 2.64 11.00 22.62
C VAL A 182 2.33 9.79 23.50
N ILE A 183 2.90 8.63 23.22
CA ILE A 183 2.58 7.39 23.93
C ILE A 183 3.00 7.52 25.40
N GLY A 184 2.07 7.29 26.32
CA GLY A 184 2.33 7.42 27.76
C GLY A 184 2.05 8.81 28.34
N THR A 185 1.51 9.75 27.55
CA THR A 185 1.23 11.11 28.03
C THR A 185 -0.15 11.27 28.66
N GLU A 186 -1.07 10.34 28.42
CA GLU A 186 -2.43 10.36 28.98
C GLU A 186 -2.84 8.96 29.47
N GLU A 187 -3.72 8.92 30.46
CA GLU A 187 -4.27 7.68 31.04
C GLU A 187 -5.68 7.41 30.51
N PRO A 188 -6.03 6.16 30.18
CA PRO A 188 -7.39 5.82 29.80
C PRO A 188 -8.30 5.83 31.03
N ASP A 189 -9.57 6.16 30.84
CA ASP A 189 -10.58 6.15 31.91
C ASP A 189 -10.69 4.79 32.63
N TYR A 190 -10.52 3.70 31.88
CA TYR A 190 -10.50 2.35 32.41
C TYR A 190 -9.67 1.42 31.52
N THR A 191 -9.21 0.30 32.10
CA THR A 191 -8.56 -0.78 31.36
C THR A 191 -9.31 -2.09 31.53
N THR A 192 -9.15 -2.99 30.57
CA THR A 192 -9.71 -4.34 30.60
C THR A 192 -8.62 -5.39 30.39
N PRO A 193 -8.83 -6.65 30.79
CA PRO A 193 -7.94 -7.75 30.43
C PRO A 193 -7.86 -8.03 28.92
N TYR A 194 -8.72 -7.40 28.11
CA TYR A 194 -8.86 -7.63 26.68
C TYR A 194 -8.38 -6.46 25.81
N ASP A 195 -7.67 -5.49 26.40
CA ASP A 195 -7.20 -4.30 25.69
C ASP A 195 -5.98 -4.63 24.82
N ILE A 196 -6.04 -4.30 23.53
CA ILE A 196 -4.92 -4.49 22.59
C ILE A 196 -4.60 -3.23 21.80
N ASN A 197 -3.37 -3.15 21.30
CA ASN A 197 -3.00 -2.21 20.26
C ASN A 197 -2.88 -2.90 18.90
N ILE A 198 -3.31 -2.22 17.85
CA ILE A 198 -3.07 -2.62 16.47
C ILE A 198 -2.12 -1.61 15.85
N ILE A 199 -0.92 -2.05 15.48
CA ILE A 199 0.18 -1.19 15.01
C ILE A 199 0.41 -1.45 13.52
N GLY A 200 0.55 -0.39 12.72
CA GLY A 200 0.80 -0.49 11.29
C GLY A 200 -0.43 -0.75 10.44
N GLU A 201 -1.63 -0.58 11.00
CA GLU A 201 -2.90 -0.63 10.29
C GLU A 201 -3.35 0.78 9.92
N TYR A 202 -3.84 0.99 8.70
CA TYR A 202 -4.13 2.32 8.15
C TYR A 202 -5.58 2.50 7.68
N ASN A 203 -6.41 1.46 7.84
CA ASN A 203 -7.82 1.42 7.46
C ASN A 203 -8.08 1.85 6.01
N LEU A 204 -7.24 1.39 5.07
CA LEU A 204 -7.36 1.75 3.66
C LEU A 204 -8.68 1.21 3.12
N SER A 205 -9.48 2.08 2.49
CA SER A 205 -10.83 1.73 2.03
C SER A 205 -11.76 1.14 3.10
N GLY A 206 -11.50 1.38 4.40
CA GLY A 206 -12.32 0.84 5.48
C GLY A 206 -12.09 -0.65 5.74
N GLU A 207 -10.94 -1.18 5.34
CA GLU A 207 -10.66 -2.61 5.48
C GLU A 207 -10.57 -3.08 6.93
N PHE A 208 -10.05 -2.25 7.83
CA PHE A 208 -9.91 -2.61 9.24
C PHE A 208 -11.28 -2.66 9.94
N TRP A 209 -12.26 -1.89 9.46
CA TRP A 209 -13.65 -1.98 9.90
C TRP A 209 -14.32 -3.32 9.55
N GLN A 210 -13.72 -4.16 8.70
CA GLN A 210 -14.18 -5.54 8.49
C GLN A 210 -13.75 -6.48 9.62
N ILE A 211 -12.66 -6.14 10.32
CA ILE A 211 -12.10 -6.95 11.42
C ILE A 211 -12.64 -6.51 12.78
N LYS A 212 -12.83 -5.20 12.96
CA LYS A 212 -13.30 -4.62 14.23
C LYS A 212 -14.55 -5.32 14.79
N PRO A 213 -15.61 -5.63 14.01
CA PRO A 213 -16.80 -6.31 14.55
C PRO A 213 -16.51 -7.70 15.14
N LEU A 214 -15.52 -8.42 14.59
CA LEU A 214 -15.12 -9.74 15.12
C LEU A 214 -14.41 -9.60 16.45
N LEU A 215 -13.56 -8.58 16.60
CA LEU A 215 -12.91 -8.27 17.86
C LEU A 215 -13.92 -7.80 18.91
N ASP A 216 -14.87 -6.95 18.52
CA ASP A 216 -15.96 -6.48 19.38
C ASP A 216 -16.84 -7.67 19.87
N GLU A 217 -17.18 -8.63 18.99
CA GLU A 217 -17.92 -9.85 19.34
C GLU A 217 -17.18 -10.72 20.38
N LEU A 218 -15.85 -10.75 20.31
CA LEU A 218 -14.99 -11.46 21.27
C LEU A 218 -14.80 -10.66 22.57
N GLY A 219 -15.29 -9.42 22.65
CA GLY A 219 -15.05 -8.51 23.76
C GLY A 219 -13.63 -7.94 23.80
N ILE A 220 -12.87 -8.09 22.70
CA ILE A 220 -11.51 -7.59 22.57
C ILE A 220 -11.57 -6.11 22.21
N ARG A 221 -11.08 -5.25 23.12
CA ARG A 221 -11.11 -3.81 22.94
C ARG A 221 -9.81 -3.35 22.29
N ILE A 222 -9.93 -2.70 21.14
CA ILE A 222 -8.81 -1.99 20.54
C ILE A 222 -8.62 -0.69 21.33
N LEU A 223 -7.57 -0.63 22.15
CA LEU A 223 -7.24 0.57 22.92
C LEU A 223 -6.66 1.66 22.02
N SER A 224 -5.85 1.25 21.04
CA SER A 224 -5.32 2.15 20.01
C SER A 224 -5.10 1.41 18.69
N CYS A 225 -5.47 2.07 17.60
CA CYS A 225 -5.05 1.71 16.25
C CYS A 225 -4.04 2.75 15.76
N ILE A 226 -2.81 2.31 15.49
CA ILE A 226 -1.72 3.13 14.98
C ILE A 226 -1.60 2.84 13.48
N SER A 227 -2.24 3.60 12.59
CA SER A 227 -2.96 4.87 12.82
C SER A 227 -4.38 4.91 12.23
N GLY A 228 -4.82 3.88 11.50
CA GLY A 228 -6.07 3.89 10.74
C GLY A 228 -7.29 4.15 11.62
N ASP A 229 -8.01 5.24 11.35
CA ASP A 229 -9.17 5.67 12.13
C ASP A 229 -8.87 5.95 13.62
N GLY A 230 -7.60 6.15 13.97
CA GLY A 230 -7.18 6.40 15.35
C GLY A 230 -7.44 7.83 15.80
N LYS A 231 -7.48 8.03 17.11
CA LYS A 231 -7.54 9.37 17.75
C LYS A 231 -6.35 9.64 18.63
N TYR A 232 -6.08 10.92 18.88
CA TYR A 232 -4.95 11.33 19.72
C TYR A 232 -4.98 10.72 21.12
N HIS A 233 -6.12 10.82 21.81
CA HIS A 233 -6.28 10.29 23.17
C HIS A 233 -6.01 8.77 23.24
N GLU A 234 -6.59 8.01 22.31
CA GLU A 234 -6.38 6.56 22.19
C GLU A 234 -4.90 6.21 21.99
N LEU A 235 -4.20 6.97 21.16
CA LEU A 235 -2.76 6.82 20.95
C LEU A 235 -1.94 7.15 22.21
N ALA A 236 -2.27 8.24 22.91
CA ALA A 236 -1.59 8.65 24.13
C ALA A 236 -1.75 7.60 25.25
N CYS A 237 -2.93 6.99 25.35
CA CYS A 237 -3.25 5.94 26.31
C CYS A 237 -2.74 4.54 25.93
N SER A 238 -2.21 4.36 24.71
CA SER A 238 -1.88 3.05 24.14
C SER A 238 -0.88 2.23 24.99
N HIS A 239 -0.10 2.88 25.85
CA HIS A 239 0.82 2.25 26.79
C HIS A 239 0.16 1.37 27.89
N ARG A 240 -1.19 1.32 27.96
CA ARG A 240 -1.93 0.47 28.91
C ARG A 240 -2.45 -0.85 28.34
N ALA A 241 -2.23 -1.12 27.05
CA ALA A 241 -2.68 -2.34 26.40
C ALA A 241 -2.05 -3.61 27.03
N LYS A 242 -2.72 -4.76 26.87
CA LYS A 242 -2.25 -6.05 27.37
C LYS A 242 -1.36 -6.78 26.37
N ALA A 243 -1.58 -6.54 25.08
CA ALA A 243 -0.80 -7.08 23.97
C ALA A 243 -0.88 -6.12 22.76
N ALA A 244 0.02 -6.31 21.79
CA ALA A 244 -0.01 -5.59 20.52
C ALA A 244 0.11 -6.52 19.31
N MET A 245 -0.53 -6.17 18.21
CA MET A 245 -0.35 -6.81 16.91
C MET A 245 0.33 -5.82 15.97
N LEU A 246 1.44 -6.22 15.34
CA LEU A 246 2.06 -5.49 14.25
C LEU A 246 1.51 -6.02 12.91
N VAL A 247 0.68 -5.23 12.23
CA VAL A 247 -0.02 -5.62 11.02
C VAL A 247 0.86 -5.42 9.79
N CYS A 248 1.15 -6.52 9.08
CA CYS A 248 1.65 -6.57 7.70
C CYS A 248 2.81 -5.61 7.35
N SER A 249 3.63 -5.19 8.31
CA SER A 249 4.67 -4.20 8.04
C SER A 249 5.76 -4.11 9.11
N LYS A 250 7.01 -4.26 8.68
CA LYS A 250 8.21 -3.90 9.46
C LYS A 250 8.42 -2.39 9.59
N ALA A 251 7.48 -1.58 9.11
CA ALA A 251 7.61 -0.11 9.05
C ALA A 251 7.60 0.55 10.44
N MET A 252 6.92 -0.04 11.42
CA MET A 252 6.82 0.47 12.80
C MET A 252 7.20 -0.60 13.83
N ILE A 253 8.09 -1.52 13.48
CA ILE A 253 8.57 -2.55 14.42
C ILE A 253 9.29 -1.95 15.63
N ASN A 254 9.94 -0.80 15.45
CA ASN A 254 10.56 -0.04 16.52
C ASN A 254 9.53 0.40 17.58
N VAL A 255 8.29 0.72 17.17
CA VAL A 255 7.19 1.04 18.10
C VAL A 255 6.84 -0.19 18.93
N ALA A 256 6.57 -1.32 18.28
CA ALA A 256 6.19 -2.55 18.97
C ALA A 256 7.28 -3.01 19.96
N ARG A 257 8.54 -3.09 19.52
CA ARG A 257 9.68 -3.44 20.38
C ARG A 257 9.86 -2.48 21.55
N LYS A 258 9.88 -1.17 21.31
CA LYS A 258 10.06 -0.19 22.39
C LYS A 258 8.87 -0.16 23.35
N MET A 259 7.65 -0.49 22.91
CA MET A 259 6.50 -0.68 23.80
C MET A 259 6.65 -1.92 24.68
N GLU A 260 7.20 -3.01 24.14
CA GLU A 260 7.55 -4.19 24.94
C GLU A 260 8.61 -3.84 25.99
N GLU A 261 9.69 -3.15 25.61
CA GLU A 261 10.78 -2.77 26.51
C GLU A 261 10.35 -1.76 27.59
N ARG A 262 9.57 -0.74 27.23
CA ARG A 262 9.20 0.36 28.14
C ARG A 262 7.97 0.05 28.99
N TYR A 263 7.02 -0.73 28.48
CA TYR A 263 5.72 -0.94 29.11
C TYR A 263 5.37 -2.42 29.32
N GLY A 264 6.22 -3.36 28.89
CA GLY A 264 5.97 -4.80 29.04
C GLY A 264 4.77 -5.30 28.22
N ILE A 265 4.51 -4.67 27.07
CA ILE A 265 3.43 -5.04 26.16
C ILE A 265 3.98 -6.03 25.12
N PRO A 266 3.71 -7.34 25.26
CA PRO A 266 4.19 -8.31 24.27
C PRO A 266 3.51 -8.08 22.93
N TYR A 267 4.22 -8.35 21.84
CA TYR A 267 3.69 -8.19 20.50
C TYR A 267 3.95 -9.40 19.60
N PHE A 268 3.18 -9.50 18.52
CA PHE A 268 3.41 -10.46 17.45
C PHE A 268 3.22 -9.80 16.07
N GLU A 269 3.89 -10.32 15.06
CA GLU A 269 3.63 -9.97 13.66
C GLU A 269 2.45 -10.80 13.14
N GLY A 270 1.47 -10.14 12.53
CA GLY A 270 0.29 -10.82 11.99
C GLY A 270 -0.32 -10.13 10.78
N SER A 271 -1.33 -10.78 10.22
CA SER A 271 -2.00 -10.36 8.99
C SER A 271 -3.49 -10.68 9.07
N PHE A 272 -4.30 -9.79 8.53
CA PHE A 272 -5.72 -10.04 8.26
C PHE A 272 -5.97 -10.16 6.75
N TYR A 273 -4.92 -10.30 5.94
CA TYR A 273 -5.03 -10.51 4.50
C TYR A 273 -5.09 -12.01 4.22
N GLY A 274 -6.27 -12.52 3.91
CA GLY A 274 -6.50 -13.95 3.72
C GLY A 274 -7.28 -14.56 4.88
N VAL A 275 -8.02 -15.63 4.59
CA VAL A 275 -8.85 -16.35 5.56
C VAL A 275 -7.98 -16.96 6.66
N GLN A 276 -6.96 -17.72 6.28
CA GLN A 276 -6.08 -18.41 7.23
C GLN A 276 -5.29 -17.45 8.13
N ASP A 277 -4.77 -16.37 7.55
CA ASP A 277 -4.05 -15.33 8.30
C ASP A 277 -4.95 -14.64 9.31
N SER A 278 -6.19 -14.34 8.92
CA SER A 278 -7.18 -13.77 9.82
C SER A 278 -7.47 -14.71 10.99
N SER A 279 -7.70 -16.00 10.69
CA SER A 279 -7.91 -17.03 11.72
C SER A 279 -6.71 -17.16 12.67
N ASN A 280 -5.49 -17.18 12.13
CA ASN A 280 -4.26 -17.30 12.93
C ASN A 280 -4.01 -16.06 13.79
N SER A 281 -4.30 -14.87 13.29
CA SER A 281 -4.18 -13.62 14.04
C SER A 281 -5.19 -13.57 15.18
N LEU A 282 -6.46 -13.95 14.95
CA LEU A 282 -7.48 -14.03 16.00
C LEU A 282 -7.08 -15.02 17.10
N ARG A 283 -6.60 -16.22 16.73
CA ARG A 283 -6.07 -17.22 17.69
C ARG A 283 -4.91 -16.68 18.51
N THR A 284 -3.98 -15.99 17.86
CA THR A 284 -2.79 -15.46 18.52
C THR A 284 -3.15 -14.35 19.49
N ILE A 285 -4.03 -13.43 19.11
CA ILE A 285 -4.57 -12.39 20.00
C ILE A 285 -5.22 -13.04 21.22
N ALA A 286 -6.13 -14.01 21.01
CA ALA A 286 -6.81 -14.69 22.11
C ALA A 286 -5.83 -15.38 23.06
N ARG A 287 -4.84 -16.10 22.52
CA ARG A 287 -3.78 -16.75 23.31
C ARG A 287 -3.01 -15.74 24.16
N MET A 288 -2.52 -14.65 23.56
CA MET A 288 -1.74 -13.64 24.28
C MET A 288 -2.56 -12.95 25.37
N LEU A 289 -3.84 -12.67 25.13
CA LEU A 289 -4.71 -12.10 26.15
C LEU A 289 -4.95 -13.06 27.32
N ILE A 290 -5.15 -14.36 27.03
CA ILE A 290 -5.27 -15.40 28.05
C ILE A 290 -4.00 -15.48 28.90
N GLU A 291 -2.82 -15.50 28.28
CA GLU A 291 -1.51 -15.47 28.97
C GLU A 291 -1.35 -14.22 29.84
N ARG A 292 -2.07 -13.14 29.52
CA ARG A 292 -2.08 -11.86 30.25
C ARG A 292 -3.24 -11.73 31.24
N GLY A 293 -3.97 -12.81 31.51
CA GLY A 293 -4.99 -12.89 32.55
C GLY A 293 -6.44 -12.75 32.07
N ALA A 294 -6.70 -12.81 30.76
CA ALA A 294 -8.07 -12.94 30.26
C ALA A 294 -8.64 -14.35 30.53
N PRO A 295 -9.96 -14.49 30.76
CA PRO A 295 -10.65 -15.78 30.92
C PRO A 295 -10.36 -16.80 29.81
N LEU A 296 -10.11 -18.05 30.21
CA LEU A 296 -9.79 -19.18 29.30
C LEU A 296 -10.88 -19.44 28.24
N GLU A 297 -12.13 -19.12 28.54
CA GLU A 297 -13.26 -19.27 27.60
C GLU A 297 -13.10 -18.44 26.31
N LEU A 298 -12.26 -17.39 26.32
CA LEU A 298 -11.96 -16.59 25.14
C LEU A 298 -11.46 -17.46 23.98
N GLY A 299 -10.67 -18.50 24.27
CA GLY A 299 -10.17 -19.42 23.24
C GLY A 299 -11.30 -20.17 22.54
N GLY A 300 -12.25 -20.72 23.30
CA GLY A 300 -13.40 -21.43 22.73
C GLY A 300 -14.33 -20.53 21.92
N ARG A 301 -14.60 -19.30 22.41
CA ARG A 301 -15.37 -18.29 21.67
C ARG A 301 -14.68 -17.88 20.37
N THR A 302 -13.36 -17.72 20.41
CA THR A 302 -12.55 -17.37 19.23
C THR A 302 -12.63 -18.46 18.16
N GLU A 303 -12.48 -19.73 18.52
CA GLU A 303 -12.63 -20.84 17.55
C GLU A 303 -14.05 -20.91 16.96
N ALA A 304 -15.09 -20.66 17.77
CA ALA A 304 -16.46 -20.65 17.27
C ALA A 304 -16.69 -19.57 16.20
N VAL A 305 -16.16 -18.35 16.42
CA VAL A 305 -16.20 -17.26 15.43
C VAL A 305 -15.42 -17.65 14.17
N ILE A 306 -14.20 -18.19 14.31
CA ILE A 306 -13.38 -18.61 13.19
C ILE A 306 -14.09 -19.68 12.34
N MET A 307 -14.60 -20.74 12.98
CA MET A 307 -15.29 -21.82 12.27
C MET A 307 -16.51 -21.30 11.50
N ARG A 308 -17.29 -20.39 12.10
CA ARG A 308 -18.44 -19.75 11.45
C ARG A 308 -18.02 -18.94 10.24
N GLU A 309 -17.05 -18.04 10.39
CA GLU A 309 -16.64 -17.14 9.32
C GLU A 309 -15.93 -17.89 8.18
N GLU A 310 -15.09 -18.88 8.48
CA GLU A 310 -14.48 -19.73 7.45
C GLU A 310 -15.54 -20.51 6.64
N ALA A 311 -16.55 -21.06 7.31
CA ALA A 311 -17.64 -21.75 6.61
C ALA A 311 -18.43 -20.79 5.70
N ARG A 312 -18.69 -19.57 6.18
CA ARG A 312 -19.38 -18.52 5.42
C ARG A 312 -18.58 -18.10 4.19
N VAL A 313 -17.27 -17.91 4.32
CA VAL A 313 -16.39 -17.54 3.20
C VAL A 313 -16.32 -18.66 2.18
N ARG A 314 -16.10 -19.91 2.61
CA ARG A 314 -16.08 -21.06 1.70
C ARG A 314 -17.36 -21.12 0.86
N ALA A 315 -18.52 -21.05 1.52
CA ALA A 315 -19.81 -21.06 0.83
C ALA A 315 -19.98 -19.88 -0.15
N ALA A 316 -19.51 -18.68 0.22
CA ALA A 316 -19.59 -17.50 -0.63
C ALA A 316 -18.64 -17.54 -1.83
N ILE A 317 -17.49 -18.23 -1.71
CA ILE A 317 -16.50 -18.37 -2.77
C ILE A 317 -16.92 -19.43 -3.81
N GLU A 318 -17.69 -20.45 -3.43
CA GLU A 318 -18.12 -21.54 -4.33
C GLU A 318 -18.72 -21.05 -5.66
N ARG A 319 -19.50 -19.96 -5.64
CA ARG A 319 -20.14 -19.40 -6.84
C ARG A 319 -19.14 -18.91 -7.90
N PHE A 320 -17.91 -18.59 -7.52
CA PHE A 320 -16.88 -18.10 -8.42
C PHE A 320 -16.05 -19.22 -9.06
N LYS A 321 -15.92 -20.37 -8.40
CA LYS A 321 -15.06 -21.48 -8.87
C LYS A 321 -15.31 -21.89 -10.32
N PRO A 322 -16.56 -22.04 -10.81
CA PRO A 322 -16.80 -22.38 -12.22
C PRO A 322 -16.30 -21.31 -13.19
N ARG A 323 -16.37 -20.03 -12.78
CA ARG A 323 -15.95 -18.87 -13.59
C ARG A 323 -14.43 -18.67 -13.54
N PHE A 324 -13.77 -19.12 -12.48
CA PHE A 324 -12.32 -18.96 -12.32
C PHE A 324 -11.51 -20.15 -12.80
N LYS A 325 -12.16 -21.29 -13.04
CA LYS A 325 -11.51 -22.51 -13.53
C LYS A 325 -10.63 -22.23 -14.76
N GLY A 326 -9.33 -22.52 -14.62
CA GLY A 326 -8.33 -22.37 -15.68
C GLY A 326 -7.86 -20.94 -15.92
N LYS A 327 -8.30 -19.97 -15.11
CA LYS A 327 -7.84 -18.56 -15.18
C LYS A 327 -6.55 -18.38 -14.41
N LYS A 328 -5.59 -17.72 -15.05
CA LYS A 328 -4.24 -17.51 -14.53
C LYS A 328 -4.02 -16.08 -14.06
N VAL A 329 -3.51 -15.90 -12.85
CA VAL A 329 -3.27 -14.59 -12.24
C VAL A 329 -1.78 -14.36 -12.02
N LEU A 330 -1.30 -13.18 -12.42
CA LEU A 330 0.03 -12.67 -12.07
C LEU A 330 -0.08 -11.74 -10.87
N LEU A 331 0.57 -12.07 -9.76
CA LEU A 331 0.53 -11.30 -8.53
C LEU A 331 1.84 -10.51 -8.32
N ILE A 332 1.81 -9.18 -8.44
CA ILE A 332 2.96 -8.30 -8.21
C ILE A 332 2.67 -7.38 -7.03
N THR A 333 2.99 -7.83 -5.83
CA THR A 333 2.71 -7.12 -4.57
C THR A 333 3.97 -6.81 -3.77
N GLY A 334 3.84 -5.99 -2.74
CA GLY A 334 4.91 -5.68 -1.79
C GLY A 334 5.24 -6.82 -0.83
N GLY A 335 5.44 -8.06 -1.30
CA GLY A 335 6.01 -9.25 -0.64
C GLY A 335 5.50 -9.74 0.73
N VAL A 336 4.80 -8.95 1.55
CA VAL A 336 4.21 -9.40 2.83
C VAL A 336 2.79 -9.94 2.64
N LYS A 337 2.09 -9.47 1.60
CA LYS A 337 0.70 -9.86 1.29
C LYS A 337 0.59 -11.08 0.35
N SER A 338 1.71 -11.63 -0.12
CA SER A 338 1.72 -12.48 -1.32
C SER A 338 1.21 -13.90 -1.09
N TRP A 339 1.54 -14.54 0.04
CA TRP A 339 1.19 -15.95 0.26
C TRP A 339 -0.30 -16.17 0.54
N SER A 340 -0.85 -15.45 1.51
CA SER A 340 -2.20 -15.72 1.99
C SER A 340 -3.27 -15.30 0.98
N VAL A 341 -2.96 -14.29 0.17
CA VAL A 341 -3.72 -13.98 -1.04
C VAL A 341 -3.60 -15.09 -2.08
N VAL A 342 -2.40 -15.64 -2.33
CA VAL A 342 -2.22 -16.79 -3.24
C VAL A 342 -3.10 -17.97 -2.81
N ALA A 343 -3.10 -18.33 -1.53
CA ALA A 343 -3.94 -19.40 -1.02
C ALA A 343 -5.45 -19.13 -1.25
N ALA A 344 -5.92 -17.91 -0.97
CA ALA A 344 -7.30 -17.53 -1.19
C ALA A 344 -7.70 -17.54 -2.69
N LEU A 345 -6.81 -17.09 -3.57
CA LEU A 345 -7.02 -17.14 -5.03
C LEU A 345 -7.13 -18.60 -5.53
N GLN A 346 -6.25 -19.49 -5.03
CA GLN A 346 -6.27 -20.92 -5.38
C GLN A 346 -7.52 -21.62 -4.86
N GLU A 347 -7.96 -21.31 -3.63
CA GLU A 347 -9.22 -21.82 -3.08
C GLU A 347 -10.43 -21.38 -3.93
N ALA A 348 -10.39 -20.18 -4.50
CA ALA A 348 -11.39 -19.70 -5.45
C ALA A 348 -11.30 -20.32 -6.85
N GLY A 349 -10.30 -21.16 -7.12
CA GLY A 349 -10.11 -21.87 -8.39
C GLY A 349 -9.23 -21.16 -9.42
N LEU A 350 -8.51 -20.11 -9.03
CA LEU A 350 -7.54 -19.41 -9.87
C LEU A 350 -6.17 -20.10 -9.81
N GLU A 351 -5.48 -20.13 -10.95
CA GLU A 351 -4.09 -20.58 -11.05
C GLU A 351 -3.14 -19.38 -10.91
N ILE A 352 -2.01 -19.55 -10.21
CA ILE A 352 -1.03 -18.47 -10.06
C ILE A 352 0.07 -18.63 -11.12
N ALA A 353 0.14 -17.71 -12.07
CA ALA A 353 1.17 -17.70 -13.11
C ALA A 353 2.54 -17.25 -12.59
N GLY A 354 2.54 -16.34 -11.63
CA GLY A 354 3.74 -15.80 -11.01
C GLY A 354 3.41 -14.94 -9.80
N THR A 355 4.35 -14.83 -8.87
CA THR A 355 4.21 -13.98 -7.69
C THR A 355 5.52 -13.29 -7.35
N SER A 356 5.44 -12.04 -6.89
CA SER A 356 6.59 -11.30 -6.40
C SER A 356 7.01 -11.74 -4.99
N VAL A 357 8.29 -12.04 -4.77
CA VAL A 357 8.82 -12.56 -3.50
C VAL A 357 9.83 -11.62 -2.80
N LYS A 358 9.97 -10.37 -3.28
CA LYS A 358 11.00 -9.41 -2.82
C LYS A 358 11.06 -9.20 -1.31
N LYS A 359 9.88 -9.15 -0.66
CA LYS A 359 9.74 -8.86 0.78
C LYS A 359 9.21 -10.05 1.58
N SER A 360 9.08 -11.22 0.96
CA SER A 360 8.59 -12.44 1.61
C SER A 360 9.68 -13.07 2.47
N THR A 361 9.29 -13.71 3.57
CA THR A 361 10.22 -14.46 4.43
C THR A 361 10.71 -15.72 3.73
N LYS A 362 11.72 -16.39 4.30
CA LYS A 362 12.20 -17.68 3.75
C LYS A 362 11.09 -18.74 3.79
N GLU A 363 10.37 -18.81 4.90
CA GLU A 363 9.23 -19.71 5.10
C GLU A 363 8.12 -19.44 4.07
N ASP A 364 7.78 -18.16 3.84
CA ASP A 364 6.80 -17.79 2.82
C ASP A 364 7.26 -18.23 1.42
N LYS A 365 8.55 -18.02 1.08
CA LYS A 365 9.10 -18.44 -0.21
C LYS A 365 9.01 -19.96 -0.40
N ASP A 366 9.26 -20.73 0.64
CA ASP A 366 9.23 -22.20 0.56
C ASP A 366 7.79 -22.72 0.44
N ARG A 367 6.85 -22.15 1.19
CA ARG A 367 5.41 -22.41 1.03
C ARG A 367 4.89 -22.03 -0.36
N ILE A 368 5.27 -20.85 -0.84
CA ILE A 368 4.94 -20.37 -2.19
C ILE A 368 5.41 -21.38 -3.24
N LYS A 369 6.64 -21.91 -3.15
CA LYS A 369 7.15 -22.93 -4.08
C LYS A 369 6.33 -24.22 -4.04
N GLU A 370 5.90 -24.65 -2.85
CA GLU A 370 5.11 -25.86 -2.68
C GLU A 370 3.74 -25.75 -3.37
N LEU A 371 3.03 -24.63 -3.20
CA LEU A 371 1.71 -24.43 -3.81
C LEU A 371 1.72 -24.02 -5.27
N MET A 372 2.75 -23.29 -5.71
CA MET A 372 2.84 -22.81 -7.08
C MET A 372 3.26 -23.91 -8.08
N GLY A 373 3.80 -25.02 -7.59
CA GLY A 373 4.35 -26.08 -8.43
C GLY A 373 5.58 -25.64 -9.23
N ARG A 374 6.08 -26.52 -10.10
CA ARG A 374 7.36 -26.32 -10.84
C ARG A 374 7.32 -25.22 -11.91
N HIS A 375 6.18 -24.61 -12.19
CA HIS A 375 5.98 -23.76 -13.37
C HIS A 375 5.72 -22.28 -13.08
N ALA A 376 5.45 -21.89 -11.84
CA ALA A 376 5.16 -20.49 -11.56
C ALA A 376 6.43 -19.66 -11.34
N LEU A 377 6.38 -18.41 -11.79
CA LEU A 377 7.52 -17.51 -11.76
C LEU A 377 7.60 -16.76 -10.43
N MET A 378 8.72 -16.90 -9.72
CA MET A 378 9.06 -16.07 -8.56
C MET A 378 9.79 -14.81 -9.03
N ILE A 379 9.22 -13.63 -8.75
CA ILE A 379 9.74 -12.34 -9.23
C ILE A 379 10.37 -11.58 -8.07
N GLU A 380 11.66 -11.30 -8.11
CA GLU A 380 12.30 -10.46 -7.09
C GLU A 380 12.08 -8.97 -7.36
N GLU A 381 12.32 -8.53 -8.59
CA GLU A 381 12.07 -7.17 -9.04
C GLU A 381 11.93 -7.20 -10.56
N ALA A 382 10.90 -6.54 -11.10
CA ALA A 382 10.68 -6.50 -12.54
C ALA A 382 10.47 -5.05 -12.96
N ALA A 383 11.26 -4.59 -13.93
CA ALA A 383 11.03 -3.30 -14.54
C ALA A 383 9.71 -3.34 -15.34
N PRO A 384 9.06 -2.20 -15.61
CA PRO A 384 7.82 -2.16 -16.39
C PRO A 384 7.90 -2.88 -17.74
N ARG A 385 9.05 -2.83 -18.43
CA ARG A 385 9.29 -3.56 -19.69
C ARG A 385 9.31 -5.08 -19.49
N ASP A 386 9.85 -5.56 -18.38
CA ASP A 386 9.91 -6.98 -18.08
C ASP A 386 8.52 -7.49 -17.68
N ILE A 387 7.78 -6.72 -16.87
CA ILE A 387 6.37 -7.02 -16.56
C ILE A 387 5.56 -7.12 -17.84
N TYR A 388 5.73 -6.17 -18.78
CA TYR A 388 5.04 -6.22 -20.07
C TYR A 388 5.40 -7.49 -20.87
N LYS A 389 6.69 -7.81 -21.02
CA LYS A 389 7.12 -9.05 -21.70
C LYS A 389 6.58 -10.29 -21.02
N MET A 390 6.57 -10.30 -19.69
CA MET A 390 5.97 -11.38 -18.91
C MET A 390 4.50 -11.49 -19.22
N LEU A 391 3.71 -10.41 -19.18
CA LEU A 391 2.28 -10.46 -19.52
C LEU A 391 2.01 -10.92 -20.96
N MET A 392 2.90 -10.60 -21.91
CA MET A 392 2.78 -11.07 -23.30
C MET A 392 3.19 -12.54 -23.48
N ASN A 393 4.19 -13.01 -22.73
CA ASN A 393 4.77 -14.35 -22.86
C ASN A 393 4.12 -15.38 -21.91
N SER A 394 3.67 -14.93 -20.75
CA SER A 394 2.92 -15.71 -19.78
C SER A 394 1.43 -15.54 -20.09
N ARG A 395 0.72 -16.65 -20.27
CA ARG A 395 -0.74 -16.63 -20.51
C ARG A 395 -1.48 -16.32 -19.21
N ALA A 396 -1.19 -15.19 -18.57
CA ALA A 396 -1.98 -14.69 -17.45
C ALA A 396 -3.26 -14.06 -18.02
N ASP A 397 -4.40 -14.40 -17.44
CA ASP A 397 -5.69 -13.78 -17.75
C ASP A 397 -5.87 -12.45 -17.00
N MET A 398 -5.09 -12.20 -15.95
CA MET A 398 -5.20 -11.00 -15.10
C MET A 398 -3.92 -10.71 -14.32
N MET A 399 -3.70 -9.43 -13.98
CA MET A 399 -2.65 -8.98 -13.07
C MET A 399 -3.24 -8.32 -11.81
N LEU A 400 -2.78 -8.74 -10.64
CA LEU A 400 -3.04 -8.08 -9.35
C LEU A 400 -1.77 -7.38 -8.90
N SER A 401 -1.79 -6.05 -8.79
CA SER A 401 -0.61 -5.28 -8.39
C SER A 401 -0.96 -3.90 -7.81
N GLY A 402 -0.05 -2.92 -7.85
CA GLY A 402 -0.33 -1.52 -7.48
C GLY A 402 -0.33 -0.58 -8.69
N GLY A 403 -0.95 0.60 -8.54
CA GLY A 403 -1.26 1.54 -9.64
C GLY A 403 -0.08 1.93 -10.55
N LYS A 404 1.16 1.95 -10.03
CA LYS A 404 2.37 2.17 -10.87
C LYS A 404 2.52 1.19 -12.04
N SER A 405 1.93 0.00 -11.94
CA SER A 405 1.97 -1.05 -12.97
C SER A 405 0.63 -1.24 -13.71
N GLN A 406 -0.41 -0.48 -13.35
CA GLN A 406 -1.72 -0.52 -13.99
C GLN A 406 -1.61 -0.38 -15.51
N PHE A 407 -0.98 0.70 -15.97
CA PHE A 407 -0.87 0.99 -17.40
C PHE A 407 0.00 -0.01 -18.16
N VAL A 408 0.87 -0.75 -17.47
CA VAL A 408 1.63 -1.84 -18.08
C VAL A 408 0.69 -2.99 -18.45
N ALA A 409 -0.20 -3.40 -17.54
CA ALA A 409 -1.20 -4.43 -17.81
C ALA A 409 -2.22 -3.99 -18.85
N LEU A 410 -2.72 -2.75 -18.75
CA LEU A 410 -3.70 -2.23 -19.72
C LEU A 410 -3.11 -2.16 -21.13
N LYS A 411 -1.84 -1.77 -21.29
CA LYS A 411 -1.14 -1.82 -22.59
C LYS A 411 -0.95 -3.23 -23.12
N ALA A 412 -0.80 -4.22 -22.23
CA ALA A 412 -0.78 -5.63 -22.61
C ALA A 412 -2.21 -6.20 -22.84
N MET A 413 -3.26 -5.38 -22.72
CA MET A 413 -4.66 -5.78 -22.88
C MET A 413 -5.10 -6.87 -21.87
N ILE A 414 -4.49 -6.82 -20.68
CA ILE A 414 -4.74 -7.73 -19.57
C ILE A 414 -5.54 -7.00 -18.48
N PRO A 415 -6.64 -7.60 -17.98
CA PRO A 415 -7.34 -7.14 -16.78
C PRO A 415 -6.41 -6.86 -15.61
N TRP A 416 -6.67 -5.77 -14.91
CA TRP A 416 -5.86 -5.34 -13.77
C TRP A 416 -6.72 -5.01 -12.56
N LEU A 417 -6.23 -5.37 -11.37
CA LEU A 417 -6.84 -5.01 -10.10
C LEU A 417 -5.78 -4.49 -9.13
N ASP A 418 -6.07 -3.37 -8.49
CA ASP A 418 -5.25 -2.85 -7.40
C ASP A 418 -5.47 -3.66 -6.12
N ILE A 419 -4.40 -4.22 -5.57
CA ILE A 419 -4.37 -4.91 -4.26
C ILE A 419 -3.41 -4.22 -3.27
N ASN A 420 -2.82 -3.10 -3.68
CA ASN A 420 -1.94 -2.26 -2.89
C ASN A 420 -2.69 -1.02 -2.38
N GLN A 421 -1.96 0.04 -2.07
CA GLN A 421 -2.45 1.17 -1.28
C GLN A 421 -3.44 2.11 -1.99
N GLU A 422 -3.56 2.06 -3.31
CA GLU A 422 -4.41 2.96 -4.12
C GLU A 422 -5.78 2.34 -4.44
N ARG A 423 -6.04 1.12 -3.94
CA ARG A 423 -7.33 0.45 -4.09
C ARG A 423 -8.47 1.22 -3.42
N SER A 424 -9.68 1.01 -3.93
CA SER A 424 -10.91 1.62 -3.41
C SER A 424 -11.84 0.63 -2.70
N GLN A 425 -11.40 -0.61 -2.52
CA GLN A 425 -12.21 -1.70 -1.96
C GLN A 425 -11.48 -2.35 -0.78
N ALA A 426 -12.25 -2.72 0.24
CA ALA A 426 -11.76 -3.44 1.41
C ALA A 426 -11.59 -4.93 1.11
N TYR A 427 -10.36 -5.44 1.21
CA TYR A 427 -10.07 -6.86 1.02
C TYR A 427 -9.62 -7.58 2.29
N MET A 428 -9.53 -6.89 3.42
CA MET A 428 -9.12 -7.50 4.68
C MET A 428 -10.22 -8.40 5.29
N GLY A 429 -9.80 -9.46 5.97
CA GLY A 429 -10.68 -10.37 6.70
C GLY A 429 -11.46 -11.32 5.81
N TYR A 430 -12.38 -12.04 6.45
CA TYR A 430 -13.26 -13.02 5.82
C TYR A 430 -14.13 -12.38 4.73
N ILE A 431 -14.83 -11.29 5.06
CA ILE A 431 -15.70 -10.58 4.12
C ILE A 431 -14.88 -9.95 2.98
N GLY A 432 -13.73 -9.36 3.29
CA GLY A 432 -12.86 -8.75 2.30
C GLY A 432 -12.32 -9.75 1.27
N MET A 433 -12.08 -11.00 1.65
CA MET A 433 -11.70 -12.05 0.70
C MET A 433 -12.82 -12.38 -0.29
N VAL A 434 -14.08 -12.41 0.15
CA VAL A 434 -15.22 -12.57 -0.77
C VAL A 434 -15.30 -11.37 -1.70
N LYS A 435 -15.09 -10.16 -1.18
CA LYS A 435 -15.08 -8.92 -1.96
C LYS A 435 -13.96 -8.91 -3.01
N LEU A 436 -12.78 -9.43 -2.67
CA LEU A 436 -11.69 -9.60 -3.63
C LEU A 436 -12.11 -10.49 -4.80
N MET A 437 -12.79 -11.61 -4.54
CA MET A 437 -13.30 -12.49 -5.61
C MET A 437 -14.35 -11.79 -6.48
N GLU A 438 -15.25 -10.99 -5.89
CA GLU A 438 -16.21 -10.19 -6.65
C GLU A 438 -15.53 -9.21 -7.61
N GLU A 439 -14.50 -8.49 -7.14
CA GLU A 439 -13.79 -7.52 -7.97
C GLU A 439 -12.91 -8.19 -9.04
N ILE A 440 -12.34 -9.36 -8.74
CA ILE A 440 -11.66 -10.19 -9.73
C ILE A 440 -12.63 -10.64 -10.83
N ASP A 441 -13.82 -11.12 -10.47
CA ASP A 441 -14.82 -11.54 -11.44
C ASP A 441 -15.24 -10.39 -12.37
N LYS A 442 -15.53 -9.22 -11.79
CA LYS A 442 -15.87 -8.01 -12.54
C LYS A 442 -14.75 -7.59 -13.49
N ALA A 443 -13.50 -7.61 -13.02
CA ALA A 443 -12.36 -7.19 -13.81
C ALA A 443 -12.09 -8.17 -14.97
N LEU A 444 -12.10 -9.48 -14.71
CA LEU A 444 -11.88 -10.53 -15.70
C LEU A 444 -12.93 -10.52 -16.81
N TYR A 445 -14.20 -10.37 -16.42
CA TYR A 445 -15.34 -10.52 -17.32
C TYR A 445 -15.95 -9.20 -17.79
N ASN A 446 -15.23 -8.09 -17.62
CA ASN A 446 -15.67 -6.80 -18.15
C ASN A 446 -15.84 -6.88 -19.68
N PRO A 447 -16.99 -6.46 -20.25
CA PRO A 447 -17.26 -6.58 -21.69
C PRO A 447 -16.27 -5.78 -22.56
N ILE A 448 -15.54 -4.81 -21.99
CA ILE A 448 -14.52 -4.06 -22.71
C ILE A 448 -13.45 -4.98 -23.32
N TRP A 449 -13.11 -6.08 -22.66
CA TRP A 449 -12.05 -6.98 -23.14
C TRP A 449 -12.46 -7.72 -24.41
N THR A 450 -13.73 -8.08 -24.54
CA THR A 450 -14.26 -8.66 -25.78
C THR A 450 -14.25 -7.65 -26.90
N GLN A 451 -14.61 -6.39 -26.63
CA GLN A 451 -14.60 -5.33 -27.64
C GLN A 451 -13.18 -5.00 -28.12
N LEU A 452 -12.24 -4.88 -27.18
CA LEU A 452 -10.86 -4.49 -27.44
C LEU A 452 -10.06 -5.56 -28.19
N ARG A 453 -10.46 -6.83 -28.10
CA ARG A 453 -9.83 -7.96 -28.81
C ARG A 453 -10.46 -8.27 -30.16
N ARG A 454 -11.50 -7.55 -30.57
CA ARG A 454 -12.05 -7.68 -31.93
C ARG A 454 -11.03 -7.10 -32.92
N PRO A 455 -10.89 -7.70 -34.12
CA PRO A 455 -10.20 -7.05 -35.22
C PRO A 455 -10.77 -5.65 -35.46
N ALA A 456 -9.95 -4.72 -35.93
CA ALA A 456 -10.48 -3.41 -36.28
C ALA A 456 -11.49 -3.58 -37.44
N PRO A 457 -12.58 -2.80 -37.48
CA PRO A 457 -13.60 -2.95 -38.53
C PRO A 457 -13.06 -2.79 -39.96
N TRP A 458 -11.95 -2.06 -40.13
CA TRP A 458 -11.28 -1.88 -41.41
C TRP A 458 -10.29 -3.01 -41.75
N ASP A 459 -9.84 -3.80 -40.78
CA ASP A 459 -9.01 -5.00 -41.02
C ASP A 459 -9.87 -6.15 -41.59
N GLU A 460 -11.16 -6.22 -41.23
CA GLU A 460 -12.11 -7.18 -41.82
C GLU A 460 -12.42 -6.84 -43.29
N ALA A 461 -12.36 -5.57 -43.67
CA ALA A 461 -12.61 -5.11 -45.03
C ALA A 461 -11.47 -5.48 -46.01
N GLU A 462 -10.24 -5.65 -45.53
CA GLU A 462 -9.10 -6.09 -46.35
C GLU A 462 -9.19 -7.59 -46.71
N VAL A 463 -9.69 -8.42 -45.78
CA VAL A 463 -9.90 -9.86 -46.02
C VAL A 463 -11.02 -10.09 -47.04
N ASN A 464 -12.11 -9.32 -46.96
CA ASN A 464 -13.23 -9.41 -47.92
C ASN A 464 -12.92 -8.82 -49.31
N ARG A 465 -11.87 -8.00 -49.46
CA ARG A 465 -11.41 -7.55 -50.79
C ARG A 465 -10.50 -8.57 -51.48
N GLN A 466 -9.78 -9.40 -50.74
CA GLN A 466 -8.94 -10.46 -51.31
C GLN A 466 -9.75 -11.68 -51.76
N THR A 467 -10.91 -11.94 -51.17
CA THR A 467 -11.81 -13.05 -51.55
C THR A 467 -12.78 -12.73 -52.69
N ASN A 468 -12.88 -11.46 -53.10
CA ASN A 468 -13.78 -10.97 -54.17
C ASN A 468 -13.05 -10.50 -55.43
N ILE A 469 -11.88 -11.07 -55.74
CA ILE A 469 -11.31 -10.94 -57.09
C ILE A 469 -12.04 -11.96 -57.98
N PRO A 470 -12.80 -11.54 -59.02
CA PRO A 470 -13.40 -12.49 -59.95
C PRO A 470 -12.28 -13.23 -60.67
N HIS A 471 -12.27 -14.56 -60.61
CA HIS A 471 -11.47 -15.37 -61.50
C HIS A 471 -11.95 -15.11 -62.94
N THR A 472 -11.19 -14.32 -63.70
CA THR A 472 -11.33 -14.28 -65.15
C THR A 472 -10.64 -15.50 -65.72
N ASP A 473 -11.43 -16.41 -66.29
CA ASP A 473 -10.96 -17.53 -67.10
C ASP A 473 -10.13 -17.03 -68.29
N SER A 474 -8.89 -17.53 -68.41
CA SER A 474 -8.22 -17.62 -69.71
C SER A 474 -7.24 -18.79 -69.71
N HIS A 475 -7.63 -19.86 -70.40
CA HIS A 475 -6.73 -20.91 -70.87
C HIS A 475 -5.80 -20.36 -71.96
N ALA A 476 -4.49 -20.67 -71.88
CA ALA A 476 -3.69 -21.32 -72.95
C ALA A 476 -2.17 -21.31 -72.66
N ALA A 477 -1.55 -22.51 -72.81
CA ALA A 477 -0.16 -22.84 -73.21
C ALA A 477 1.04 -22.30 -72.37
N GLU A 478 2.16 -22.98 -72.13
CA GLU A 478 2.73 -24.29 -72.43
C GLU A 478 4.01 -24.46 -71.57
N ASN A 479 4.36 -25.71 -71.20
CA ASN A 479 5.70 -26.29 -70.97
C ASN A 479 6.76 -25.60 -70.06
N SER A 480 7.08 -26.23 -68.91
CA SER A 480 8.21 -27.18 -68.77
C SER A 480 8.84 -27.24 -67.35
N THR A 481 9.04 -28.47 -66.90
CA THR A 481 10.12 -28.98 -66.01
C THR A 481 10.30 -28.48 -64.56
N ALA A 482 10.00 -29.41 -63.65
CA ALA A 482 10.92 -30.00 -62.67
C ALA A 482 10.97 -29.49 -61.20
N VAL A 483 10.43 -30.36 -60.33
CA VAL A 483 11.08 -31.00 -59.15
C VAL A 483 11.27 -30.19 -57.85
N ARG A 484 10.51 -30.66 -56.82
CA ARG A 484 10.76 -30.76 -55.36
C ARG A 484 11.16 -29.47 -54.61
N GLY A 485 10.57 -29.06 -53.49
CA GLY A 485 9.70 -29.71 -52.51
C GLY A 485 10.10 -29.20 -51.12
N HIS A 486 9.13 -28.69 -50.35
CA HIS A 486 9.10 -28.51 -48.87
C HIS A 486 10.25 -27.71 -48.21
N SER A 487 10.11 -26.82 -47.24
CA SER A 487 9.00 -26.20 -46.51
C SER A 487 9.65 -25.02 -45.77
N SER A 488 9.05 -23.83 -45.75
CA SER A 488 9.54 -22.73 -44.90
C SER A 488 8.43 -22.16 -44.04
N ALA A 489 8.64 -22.27 -42.72
CA ALA A 489 7.92 -21.58 -41.67
C ALA A 489 7.88 -20.06 -41.94
N ALA A 490 6.68 -19.47 -41.89
CA ALA A 490 6.51 -18.04 -41.97
C ALA A 490 6.64 -17.42 -40.57
N GLY A 491 7.82 -16.86 -40.31
CA GLY A 491 8.03 -15.85 -39.27
C GLY A 491 7.32 -14.55 -39.63
N PHE A 492 6.75 -13.91 -38.61
CA PHE A 492 6.09 -12.62 -38.71
C PHE A 492 7.16 -11.54 -38.99
N LYS A 493 7.23 -11.04 -40.22
CA LYS A 493 8.07 -9.90 -40.60
C LYS A 493 7.34 -8.60 -40.28
N GLU A 494 7.98 -7.73 -39.49
CA GLU A 494 7.70 -6.29 -39.47
C GLU A 494 7.73 -5.75 -40.90
N ARG A 495 6.64 -5.08 -41.32
CA ARG A 495 6.64 -4.23 -42.50
C ARG A 495 6.53 -2.77 -42.04
N ALA A 496 7.64 -2.05 -42.17
CA ALA A 496 7.63 -0.61 -42.28
C ALA A 496 6.95 -0.23 -43.61
N ASN A 497 5.92 0.63 -43.56
CA ASN A 497 5.33 1.18 -44.76
C ASN A 497 5.98 2.53 -45.10
N ALA A 498 6.49 2.59 -46.33
CA ALA A 498 7.09 3.76 -46.95
C ALA A 498 5.98 4.71 -47.42
N SER A 499 5.60 5.65 -46.57
CA SER A 499 4.99 6.92 -46.99
C SER A 499 5.25 7.98 -45.93
N GLY A 500 6.31 8.75 -46.12
CA GLY A 500 6.69 9.86 -45.25
C GLY A 500 5.69 11.02 -45.31
N ARG A 501 4.57 10.88 -44.61
CA ARG A 501 3.72 12.00 -44.20
C ARG A 501 3.33 11.82 -42.73
N TRP A 502 3.89 12.69 -41.90
CA TRP A 502 3.38 12.94 -40.56
C TRP A 502 2.02 13.64 -40.68
N VAL A 503 0.95 12.95 -40.32
CA VAL A 503 -0.30 13.63 -39.95
C VAL A 503 -0.20 13.90 -38.46
N VAL A 504 0.21 15.12 -38.12
CA VAL A 504 0.13 15.64 -36.75
C VAL A 504 -1.34 15.88 -36.46
N GLY A 505 -1.99 14.92 -35.79
CA GLY A 505 -3.26 15.17 -35.13
C GLY A 505 -3.00 16.04 -33.90
N HIS A 506 -3.25 17.34 -34.00
CA HIS A 506 -3.34 18.23 -32.85
C HIS A 506 -4.48 17.74 -31.94
N ILE A 507 -4.15 17.07 -30.84
CA ILE A 507 -5.03 17.01 -29.68
C ILE A 507 -4.76 18.29 -28.89
N SER A 508 -5.66 19.25 -29.06
CA SER A 508 -5.74 20.44 -28.21
C SER A 508 -5.91 20.01 -26.75
N ALA A 509 -4.97 20.44 -25.92
CA ALA A 509 -5.17 20.54 -24.49
C ALA A 509 -6.10 21.74 -24.23
N ALA A 510 -7.36 21.48 -23.90
CA ALA A 510 -8.25 22.48 -23.31
C ALA A 510 -9.38 21.80 -22.53
N GLN A 511 -9.41 22.13 -21.24
CA GLN A 511 -10.60 22.35 -20.40
C GLN A 511 -11.39 21.13 -19.90
N ALA A 512 -11.09 20.76 -18.66
CA ALA A 512 -12.10 20.41 -17.67
C ALA A 512 -11.84 21.22 -16.38
N THR A 513 -11.92 22.54 -16.49
CA THR A 513 -12.32 23.43 -15.39
C THR A 513 -13.83 23.29 -15.25
N CYS A 514 -14.32 22.79 -14.13
CA CYS A 514 -15.69 23.06 -13.70
C CYS A 514 -15.60 23.94 -12.45
N ALA A 515 -16.08 25.17 -12.62
CA ALA A 515 -15.96 26.27 -11.70
C ALA A 515 -16.96 26.16 -10.55
N VAL A 516 -16.51 26.68 -9.42
CA VAL A 516 -17.35 27.29 -8.38
C VAL A 516 -18.27 28.31 -9.04
N GLN A 517 -19.58 28.18 -8.82
CA GLN A 517 -20.52 29.30 -8.91
C GLN A 517 -21.25 29.41 -7.57
N ALA A 518 -20.82 30.43 -6.82
CA ALA A 518 -21.66 31.10 -5.85
C ALA A 518 -22.71 31.93 -6.62
N SER A 519 -23.93 31.97 -6.10
CA SER A 519 -24.91 32.99 -6.42
C SER A 519 -25.73 33.30 -5.17
N GLU A 520 -25.57 34.54 -4.71
CA GLU A 520 -26.43 35.37 -3.85
C GLU A 520 -26.62 35.00 -2.37
#